data_AF-A0A2N5RGT4-F1
#
_entry.id   AF-A0A2N5RGT4-F1
#
_cell.length_a   1.000
_cell.length_b   1.000
_cell.length_c   1.000
_cell.angle_alpha   90.00
_cell.angle_beta   90.00
_cell.angle_gamma   90.00
#
_symmetry.space_group_name_H-M   'P 1'
#
loop_
_entity.id
_entity.type
_entity.pdbx_description
1 polymer ?
#
loop_
_entity_poly.entity_id
_entity_poly.type
_entity_poly.pdbx_seq_one_letter_code
_entity_poly.pdbx_strand_id
1 'polypeptide(L)'
;MKKGFVFLGLVVAALLLVTSCVSSSSGPSIPVIKGRWESQTFTGDFDNNGTVESMKFVLVVEQQDGFSFTGRFGANSMGIDILLDITGTIDQYGYLTIRLTGFENATPLTGRYESGKIKIYYPQYGEIVLFKTS
;
A
#
# COMPACT_ATOMS: atom_id res chain seq x y z
N MET A 1 12.82 -24.69 -60.79
CA MET A 1 12.82 -23.58 -59.81
C MET A 1 11.63 -23.72 -58.85
N LYS A 2 11.75 -24.48 -57.74
CA LYS A 2 10.64 -24.72 -56.78
C LYS A 2 11.07 -24.88 -55.32
N LYS A 3 12.31 -24.49 -54.95
CA LYS A 3 12.85 -24.69 -53.58
C LYS A 3 13.04 -23.40 -52.76
N GLY A 4 12.88 -22.22 -53.37
CA GLY A 4 13.11 -20.93 -52.70
C GLY A 4 11.94 -20.41 -51.85
N PHE A 5 10.71 -20.86 -52.12
CA PHE A 5 9.52 -20.36 -51.40
C PHE A 5 9.28 -20.99 -50.03
N VAL A 6 9.85 -22.18 -49.77
CA VAL A 6 9.64 -22.89 -48.49
C VAL A 6 10.53 -22.32 -47.38
N PHE A 7 11.73 -21.82 -47.72
CA PHE A 7 12.65 -21.23 -46.74
C PHE A 7 12.17 -19.87 -46.21
N LEU A 8 11.52 -19.06 -47.04
CA LEU A 8 11.07 -17.72 -46.62
C LEU A 8 9.87 -17.79 -45.65
N GLY A 9 8.94 -18.74 -45.85
CA GLY A 9 7.80 -18.92 -44.95
C GLY A 9 8.19 -19.40 -43.55
N LEU A 10 9.23 -20.24 -43.45
CA LEU A 10 9.68 -20.81 -42.18
C LEU A 10 10.45 -19.78 -41.32
N VAL A 11 11.19 -18.87 -41.96
CA VAL A 11 11.88 -17.77 -41.28
C VAL A 11 10.89 -16.72 -40.75
N VAL A 12 9.83 -16.41 -41.51
CA VAL A 12 8.78 -15.47 -41.07
C VAL A 12 7.96 -16.03 -39.89
N ALA A 13 7.65 -17.33 -39.91
CA ALA A 13 6.97 -17.99 -38.80
C ALA A 13 7.82 -18.04 -37.52
N ALA A 14 9.12 -18.30 -37.64
CA ALA A 14 10.04 -18.27 -36.50
C ALA A 14 10.21 -16.85 -35.94
N LEU A 15 10.26 -15.82 -36.79
CA LEU A 15 10.36 -14.43 -36.34
C LEU A 15 9.09 -13.95 -35.63
N LEU A 16 7.91 -14.36 -36.11
CA LEU A 16 6.62 -14.06 -35.47
C LEU A 16 6.49 -14.76 -34.10
N LEU A 17 6.95 -16.01 -33.99
CA LEU A 17 7.00 -16.74 -32.72
C LEU A 17 7.95 -16.10 -31.70
N VAL A 18 9.10 -15.55 -32.15
CA VAL A 18 10.03 -14.84 -31.26
C VAL A 18 9.47 -13.48 -30.81
N THR A 19 8.69 -12.79 -31.65
CA THR A 19 8.04 -11.53 -31.25
C THR A 19 6.84 -11.71 -30.33
N SER A 20 6.13 -12.86 -30.39
CA SER A 20 5.03 -13.14 -29.47
C SER A 20 5.47 -13.50 -28.04
N CYS A 21 6.77 -13.74 -27.82
CA CYS A 21 7.32 -14.09 -26.51
C CYS A 21 7.82 -12.89 -25.70
N VAL A 22 7.69 -11.66 -26.20
CA VAL A 22 8.18 -10.45 -25.52
C VAL A 22 7.04 -9.45 -25.28
N SER A 23 6.02 -9.88 -24.55
CA SER A 23 5.04 -8.97 -23.93
C SER A 23 4.39 -9.61 -22.70
N SER A 24 5.18 -10.25 -21.85
CA SER A 24 4.88 -10.33 -20.42
C SER A 24 5.95 -9.55 -19.69
N SER A 25 5.95 -8.24 -19.90
CA SER A 25 6.41 -7.33 -18.86
C SER A 25 5.45 -7.53 -17.70
N SER A 26 5.72 -8.50 -16.84
CA SER A 26 5.27 -8.44 -15.46
C SER A 26 6.04 -7.28 -14.83
N GLY A 27 5.63 -6.05 -15.19
CA GLY A 27 6.02 -4.87 -14.44
C GLY A 27 5.78 -5.17 -12.97
N PRO A 28 6.63 -4.67 -12.07
CA PRO A 28 6.51 -4.97 -10.65
C PRO A 28 5.08 -4.68 -10.20
N SER A 29 4.41 -5.70 -9.68
CA SER A 29 3.02 -5.59 -9.26
C SER A 29 2.94 -4.73 -8.01
N ILE A 30 2.04 -3.75 -8.02
CA ILE A 30 1.81 -2.89 -6.87
C ILE A 30 1.18 -3.73 -5.75
N PRO A 31 1.69 -3.64 -4.51
CA PRO A 31 1.09 -4.37 -3.40
C PRO A 31 -0.37 -3.96 -3.16
N VAL A 32 -1.24 -4.94 -3.01
CA VAL A 32 -2.65 -4.71 -2.66
C VAL A 32 -2.78 -4.64 -1.14
N ILE A 33 -3.04 -3.44 -0.63
CA ILE A 33 -3.14 -3.15 0.81
C ILE A 33 -4.59 -2.92 1.26
N LYS A 34 -5.58 -3.06 0.37
CA LYS A 34 -7.01 -2.99 0.72
C LYS A 34 -7.37 -3.87 1.93
N GLY A 35 -8.13 -3.31 2.86
CA GLY A 35 -8.55 -3.95 4.10
C GLY A 35 -8.30 -3.08 5.35
N ARG A 36 -8.61 -3.64 6.52
CA ARG A 36 -8.35 -3.02 7.82
C ARG A 36 -7.02 -3.51 8.40
N TRP A 37 -6.28 -2.59 9.00
CA TRP A 37 -4.98 -2.81 9.61
C TRP A 37 -4.96 -2.16 10.98
N GLU A 38 -4.43 -2.87 11.98
CA GLU A 38 -4.37 -2.40 13.36
C GLU A 38 -2.98 -2.57 13.95
N SER A 39 -2.57 -1.64 14.79
CA SER A 39 -1.37 -1.80 15.61
C SER A 39 -1.62 -2.72 16.80
N GLN A 40 -0.54 -3.05 17.51
CA GLN A 40 -0.66 -3.49 18.90
C GLN A 40 -1.26 -2.36 19.77
N THR A 41 -1.77 -2.73 20.95
CA THR A 41 -2.27 -1.74 21.92
C THR A 41 -1.10 -1.03 22.59
N PHE A 42 -1.12 0.30 22.55
CA PHE A 42 -0.24 1.16 23.32
C PHE A 42 -0.96 1.58 24.59
N THR A 43 -0.27 1.57 25.72
CA THR A 43 -0.81 1.99 27.01
C THR A 43 0.09 3.07 27.59
N GLY A 44 -0.49 4.21 27.98
CA GLY A 44 0.28 5.35 28.48
C GLY A 44 -0.60 6.49 28.97
N ASP A 45 0.01 7.41 29.71
CA ASP A 45 -0.58 8.70 30.02
C ASP A 45 -0.22 9.68 28.90
N PHE A 46 -1.10 9.78 27.90
CA PHE A 46 -0.85 10.57 26.69
C PHE A 46 -1.09 12.07 26.90
N ASP A 47 -1.91 12.42 27.90
CA ASP A 47 -2.29 13.80 28.23
C ASP A 47 -1.53 14.36 29.44
N ASN A 48 -0.63 13.55 30.03
CA ASN A 48 0.16 13.87 31.22
C ASN A 48 -0.73 14.32 32.40
N ASN A 49 -1.90 13.71 32.55
CA ASN A 49 -2.90 14.06 33.56
C ASN A 49 -3.04 12.99 34.66
N GLY A 50 -2.21 11.95 34.61
CA GLY A 50 -2.23 10.79 35.51
C GLY A 50 -3.17 9.67 35.08
N THR A 51 -3.95 9.83 34.00
CA THR A 51 -4.86 8.83 33.48
C THR A 51 -4.15 7.96 32.47
N VAL A 52 -4.04 6.67 32.77
CA VAL A 52 -3.48 5.71 31.83
C VAL A 52 -4.56 5.27 30.86
N GLU A 53 -4.37 5.58 29.59
CA GLU A 53 -5.27 5.19 28.51
C GLU A 53 -4.63 4.11 27.64
N SER A 54 -5.46 3.44 26.85
CA SER A 54 -5.00 2.44 25.87
C SER A 54 -5.55 2.77 24.49
N MET A 55 -4.65 2.81 23.51
CA MET A 55 -5.01 3.09 22.12
C MET A 55 -4.39 2.10 21.13
N LYS A 56 -5.04 1.94 19.98
CA LYS A 56 -4.49 1.29 18.79
C LYS A 56 -4.56 2.26 17.62
N PHE A 57 -3.58 2.24 16.75
CA PHE A 57 -3.69 2.90 15.46
C PHE A 57 -4.41 1.99 14.48
N VAL A 58 -5.31 2.59 13.70
CA VAL A 58 -6.16 1.89 12.75
C VAL A 58 -6.00 2.56 11.38
N LEU A 59 -5.72 1.75 10.37
CA LEU A 59 -5.77 2.12 8.97
C LEU A 59 -6.80 1.25 8.27
N VAL A 60 -7.83 1.85 7.68
CA VAL A 60 -8.80 1.18 6.83
C VAL A 60 -8.58 1.66 5.41
N VAL A 61 -8.07 0.79 4.54
CA VAL A 61 -7.99 1.06 3.10
C VAL A 61 -9.25 0.53 2.44
N GLU A 62 -10.14 1.42 2.04
CA GLU A 62 -11.47 1.09 1.53
C GLU A 62 -11.45 0.83 0.02
N GLN A 63 -10.74 1.68 -0.71
CA GLN A 63 -10.55 1.56 -2.15
C GLN A 63 -9.07 1.73 -2.49
N GLN A 64 -8.60 0.95 -3.46
CA GLN A 64 -7.26 1.06 -4.02
C GLN A 64 -7.38 0.88 -5.54
N ASP A 65 -6.89 1.87 -6.29
CA ASP A 65 -6.83 1.86 -7.75
C ASP A 65 -5.38 2.12 -8.17
N GLY A 66 -4.72 1.03 -8.59
CA GLY A 66 -3.29 1.01 -8.89
C GLY A 66 -2.44 1.57 -7.74
N PHE A 67 -1.79 2.70 -8.00
CA PHE A 67 -0.89 3.40 -7.08
C PHE A 67 -1.61 4.25 -6.04
N SER A 68 -2.92 4.46 -6.17
CA SER A 68 -3.70 5.37 -5.32
C SER A 68 -4.67 4.62 -4.44
N PHE A 69 -4.97 5.16 -3.27
CA PHE A 69 -5.97 4.60 -2.36
C PHE A 69 -6.67 5.67 -1.55
N THR A 70 -7.86 5.31 -1.07
CA THR A 70 -8.65 6.11 -0.14
C THR A 70 -9.08 5.25 1.04
N GLY A 71 -9.40 5.90 2.14
CA GLY A 71 -9.89 5.22 3.31
C GLY A 71 -9.84 6.11 4.54
N ARG A 72 -9.54 5.50 5.69
CA ARG A 72 -9.59 6.17 6.99
C ARG A 72 -8.38 5.80 7.84
N PHE A 73 -7.83 6.78 8.57
CA PHE A 73 -6.71 6.57 9.49
C PHE A 73 -6.95 7.31 10.81
N GLY A 74 -6.55 6.69 11.92
CA GLY A 74 -6.61 7.33 13.22
C GLY A 74 -6.36 6.35 14.34
N ALA A 75 -7.06 6.54 15.46
CA ALA A 75 -6.88 5.74 16.66
C ALA A 75 -8.21 5.14 17.14
N ASN A 76 -8.14 3.91 17.63
CA ASN A 76 -9.16 3.30 18.49
C ASN A 76 -8.73 3.50 19.94
N SER A 77 -9.53 4.23 20.72
CA SER A 77 -9.35 4.35 22.17
C SER A 77 -10.61 3.87 22.87
N MET A 78 -10.46 2.94 23.82
CA MET A 78 -11.57 2.34 24.58
C MET A 78 -12.74 1.81 23.73
N GLY A 79 -12.45 1.28 22.52
CA GLY A 79 -13.48 0.75 21.62
C GLY A 79 -14.17 1.80 20.74
N ILE A 80 -13.76 3.07 20.82
CA ILE A 80 -14.24 4.15 19.95
C ILE A 80 -13.18 4.42 18.87
N ASP A 81 -13.57 4.25 17.61
CA ASP A 81 -12.76 4.58 16.43
C ASP A 81 -12.88 6.09 16.14
N ILE A 82 -11.79 6.83 16.35
CA ILE A 82 -11.63 8.22 15.90
C ILE A 82 -10.79 8.18 14.63
N LEU A 83 -11.46 8.16 13.48
CA LEU A 83 -10.83 8.02 12.18
C LEU A 83 -11.10 9.23 11.29
N LEU A 84 -10.05 9.71 10.63
CA LEU A 84 -10.12 10.78 9.65
C LEU A 84 -10.01 10.19 8.26
N ASP A 85 -10.73 10.77 7.30
CA ASP A 85 -10.62 10.40 5.89
C ASP A 85 -9.22 10.68 5.37
N ILE A 86 -8.73 9.77 4.53
CA ILE A 86 -7.42 9.86 3.92
C ILE A 86 -7.44 9.61 2.43
N THR A 87 -6.47 10.22 1.77
CA THR A 87 -5.97 9.80 0.47
C THR A 87 -4.54 9.31 0.62
N GLY A 88 -4.12 8.39 -0.22
CA GLY A 88 -2.75 7.93 -0.19
C GLY A 88 -2.28 7.34 -1.49
N THR A 89 -0.97 7.13 -1.57
CA THR A 89 -0.30 6.47 -2.68
C THR A 89 0.59 5.37 -2.18
N ILE A 90 0.69 4.28 -2.93
CA ILE A 90 1.64 3.18 -2.71
C ILE A 90 2.41 2.91 -4.00
N ASP A 91 3.74 2.81 -3.92
CA ASP A 91 4.57 2.46 -5.08
C ASP A 91 4.83 0.96 -5.22
N GLN A 92 5.50 0.59 -6.31
CA GLN A 92 5.86 -0.80 -6.61
C GLN A 92 6.85 -1.43 -5.61
N TYR A 93 7.51 -0.61 -4.77
CA TYR A 93 8.42 -1.06 -3.72
C TYR A 93 7.74 -1.09 -2.34
N GLY A 94 6.44 -0.76 -2.30
CA GLY A 94 5.61 -0.74 -1.11
C GLY A 94 5.71 0.55 -0.30
N TYR A 95 6.36 1.61 -0.77
CA TYR A 95 6.39 2.89 -0.04
C TYR A 95 5.04 3.57 -0.08
N LEU A 96 4.54 3.99 1.09
CA LEU A 96 3.27 4.68 1.25
C LEU A 96 3.48 6.17 1.55
N THR A 97 2.58 6.99 1.01
CA THR A 97 2.35 8.37 1.45
C THR A 97 0.87 8.53 1.75
N ILE A 98 0.52 9.00 2.94
CA ILE A 98 -0.86 9.16 3.43
C ILE A 98 -1.08 10.63 3.79
N ARG A 99 -2.18 11.19 3.31
CA ARG A 99 -2.64 12.55 3.57
C ARG A 99 -4.01 12.51 4.21
N LEU A 100 -4.18 13.28 5.28
CA LEU A 100 -5.48 13.53 5.89
C LEU A 100 -6.28 14.50 5.00
N THR A 101 -7.50 14.13 4.63
CA THR A 101 -8.40 14.97 3.85
C THR A 101 -8.83 16.18 4.68
N GLY A 102 -8.80 17.39 4.11
CA GLY A 102 -9.09 18.64 4.84
C GLY A 102 -7.91 19.20 5.65
N PHE A 103 -6.74 18.54 5.60
CA PHE A 103 -5.49 19.01 6.20
C PHE A 103 -4.37 18.99 5.15
N GLU A 104 -4.59 19.65 4.01
CA GLU A 104 -3.69 19.55 2.84
C GLU A 104 -2.28 20.10 3.11
N ASN A 105 -2.17 21.02 4.08
CA ASN A 105 -0.91 21.63 4.50
C ASN A 105 -0.16 20.83 5.58
N ALA A 106 -0.76 19.77 6.14
CA ALA A 106 -0.08 18.93 7.11
C ALA A 106 0.98 18.06 6.43
N THR A 107 2.08 17.80 7.14
CA THR A 107 3.10 16.86 6.68
C THR A 107 2.46 15.49 6.49
N PRO A 108 2.61 14.86 5.31
CA PRO A 108 2.04 13.54 5.07
C PRO A 108 2.71 12.50 5.95
N LEU A 109 1.93 11.49 6.34
CA LEU A 109 2.47 10.30 6.98
C LEU A 109 3.12 9.43 5.91
N THR A 110 4.32 8.95 6.17
CA THR A 110 5.03 8.05 5.27
C THR A 110 5.07 6.66 5.87
N GLY A 111 5.20 5.65 5.01
CA GLY A 111 5.25 4.28 5.49
C GLY A 111 5.79 3.30 4.46
N ARG A 112 5.79 2.03 4.83
CA ARG A 112 6.18 0.94 3.94
C ARG A 112 5.35 -0.31 4.21
N TYR A 113 4.81 -0.89 3.14
CA TYR A 113 4.28 -2.23 3.11
C TYR A 113 5.43 -3.21 2.91
N GLU A 114 5.62 -4.10 3.87
CA GLU A 114 6.68 -5.10 3.83
C GLU A 114 6.22 -6.37 4.56
N SER A 115 6.35 -7.52 3.90
CA SER A 115 6.11 -8.83 4.52
C SER A 115 4.74 -8.95 5.22
N GLY A 116 3.68 -8.44 4.60
CA GLY A 116 2.31 -8.53 5.13
C GLY A 116 2.02 -7.58 6.29
N LYS A 117 2.84 -6.54 6.49
CA LYS A 117 2.68 -5.50 7.52
C LYS A 117 2.79 -4.13 6.88
N ILE A 118 2.18 -3.13 7.52
CA ILE A 118 2.37 -1.72 7.16
C ILE A 118 3.10 -1.03 8.30
N LYS A 119 4.27 -0.47 8.02
CA LYS A 119 5.03 0.37 8.95
C LYS A 119 4.72 1.82 8.63
N ILE A 120 4.17 2.58 9.57
CA ILE A 120 3.94 4.03 9.42
C ILE A 120 4.96 4.77 10.29
N TYR A 121 5.63 5.76 9.70
CA TYR A 121 6.55 6.63 10.41
C TYR A 121 5.80 7.85 10.93
N TYR A 122 5.61 7.88 12.25
CA TYR A 122 5.03 9.01 12.95
C TYR A 122 6.14 9.84 13.59
N PRO A 123 6.26 11.15 13.31
CA PRO A 123 7.29 11.99 13.93
C PRO A 123 7.25 11.97 15.47
N GLN A 124 6.06 11.84 16.06
CA GLN A 124 5.87 11.85 17.51
C GLN A 124 6.04 10.49 18.18
N TYR A 125 5.69 9.40 17.49
CA TYR A 125 5.62 8.05 18.07
C TYR A 125 6.66 7.07 17.50
N GLY A 126 7.46 7.51 16.51
CA GLY A 126 8.40 6.64 15.79
C GLY A 126 7.69 5.72 14.79
N GLU A 127 8.22 4.51 14.63
CA GLU A 127 7.65 3.52 13.72
C GLU A 127 6.47 2.78 14.37
N ILE A 128 5.29 2.87 13.74
CA ILE A 128 4.08 2.15 14.14
C ILE A 128 3.89 0.98 13.18
N VAL A 129 3.84 -0.25 13.71
CA VAL A 129 3.62 -1.45 12.90
C VAL A 129 2.16 -1.87 12.95
N LEU A 130 1.53 -1.94 11.78
CA LEU A 130 0.15 -2.34 11.57
C LEU A 130 0.07 -3.74 10.96
N PHE A 131 -0.85 -4.54 11.47
CA PHE A 131 -1.13 -5.91 11.06
C PHE A 131 -2.52 -5.99 10.44
N LYS A 132 -2.65 -6.78 9.38
CA LYS A 132 -3.94 -6.96 8.72
C LYS A 132 -4.92 -7.63 9.68
N THR A 133 -6.09 -7.04 9.86
CA THR A 133 -7.22 -7.67 10.55
C THR A 133 -8.07 -8.37 9.50
N SER A 134 -8.36 -9.65 9.74
CA SER A 134 -9.16 -10.54 8.90
C SER A 134 -10.49 -9.94 8.47
#